data_AF-A0A0F9J8Q8-F1
#
_entry.id   AF-A0A0F9J8Q8-F1
#
_cell.length_a   1.000
_cell.length_b   1.000
_cell.length_c   1.000
_cell.angle_alpha   90.00
_cell.angle_beta   90.00
_cell.angle_gamma   90.00
#
_symmetry.space_group_name_H-M   'P 1'
#
loop_
_entity.id
_entity.type
_entity.pdbx_description
1 polymer ?
#
loop_
_entity_poly.entity_id
_entity_poly.type
_entity_poly.pdbx_seq_one_letter_code
_entity_poly.pdbx_strand_id
1 'polypeptide(L)'
;YMYLLNLLIRVIGVASAGTLIAAPLQASISPEGSEMIMADWMLMSFLSFAGAALAVFLVAVRRGLFRNMEAAKYYLLSVQEPDYYTPDWAREERSDAS
;
A
#
# COMPACT_ATOMS: atom_id res chain seq x y z
N TYR A 1 -10.68 9.66 -25.63
CA TYR A 1 -9.92 8.75 -24.74
C TYR A 1 -9.50 9.38 -23.42
N MET A 2 -8.80 10.52 -23.39
CA MET A 2 -8.29 11.11 -22.13
C MET A 2 -9.39 11.55 -21.15
N TYR A 3 -10.53 12.03 -21.64
CA TYR A 3 -11.69 12.41 -20.82
C TYR A 3 -12.42 11.21 -20.20
N LEU A 4 -12.48 10.08 -20.93
CA LEU A 4 -13.18 8.87 -20.49
C LEU A 4 -12.48 8.22 -19.28
N LEU A 5 -11.14 8.21 -19.31
CA LEU A 5 -10.32 7.67 -18.21
C LEU A 5 -10.44 8.53 -16.94
N ASN A 6 -10.43 9.85 -17.09
CA ASN A 6 -10.61 10.78 -15.96
C ASN A 6 -12.01 10.70 -15.35
N LEU A 7 -13.03 10.49 -16.17
CA LEU A 7 -14.40 10.24 -15.72
C LEU A 7 -14.47 8.94 -14.91
N LEU A 8 -13.86 7.87 -15.40
CA LEU A 8 -13.85 6.55 -14.75
C LEU A 8 -13.17 6.59 -13.39
N ILE A 9 -12.02 7.28 -13.27
CA ILE A 9 -11.31 7.47 -12.00
C ILE A 9 -12.16 8.25 -10.99
N ARG A 10 -12.87 9.30 -11.44
CA ARG A 10 -13.75 10.10 -10.58
C ARG A 10 -14.98 9.31 -10.13
N VAL A 11 -15.58 8.52 -11.03
CA VAL A 11 -16.74 7.68 -10.72
C VAL A 11 -16.36 6.60 -9.71
N ILE A 12 -15.21 5.94 -9.87
CA ILE A 12 -14.71 4.95 -8.90
C ILE A 12 -14.47 5.60 -7.54
N GLY A 13 -13.84 6.78 -7.50
CA GLY A 13 -13.57 7.49 -6.24
C GLY A 13 -14.82 7.97 -5.50
N VAL A 14 -15.88 8.34 -6.23
CA VAL A 14 -17.17 8.73 -5.63
C VAL A 14 -17.96 7.50 -5.17
N ALA A 15 -17.91 6.39 -5.93
CA ALA A 15 -18.58 5.15 -5.57
C ALA A 15 -18.01 4.52 -4.29
N SER A 16 -16.69 4.59 -4.08
CA SER A 16 -16.05 4.06 -2.86
C SER A 16 -16.28 4.92 -1.61
N ALA A 17 -16.58 6.21 -1.77
CA ALA A 17 -16.95 7.07 -0.64
C ALA A 17 -18.39 6.81 -0.13
N GLY A 18 -19.30 6.37 -1.01
CA GLY A 18 -20.70 6.12 -0.67
C GLY A 18 -20.95 4.86 0.17
N THR A 19 -20.10 3.84 0.05
CA THR A 19 -20.30 2.55 0.74
C THR A 19 -19.90 2.56 2.21
N LEU A 20 -19.10 3.53 2.66
CA LEU A 20 -18.58 3.58 4.03
C LEU A 20 -19.55 4.18 5.06
N ILE A 21 -20.65 4.82 4.64
CA ILE A 21 -21.55 5.53 5.56
C ILE A 21 -22.68 4.61 6.09
N ALA A 22 -22.96 3.48 5.42
CA ALA A 22 -24.08 2.60 5.78
C ALA A 22 -23.72 1.46 6.77
N ALA A 23 -22.44 1.21 7.03
CA ALA A 23 -21.99 0.02 7.75
C ALA A 23 -22.26 -0.03 9.28
N PRO A 24 -22.16 1.05 10.07
CA PRO A 24 -22.06 0.88 11.52
C PRO A 24 -23.40 0.65 12.24
N LEU A 25 -24.55 0.64 11.56
CA LEU A 25 -25.86 0.51 12.22
C LEU A 25 -26.41 -0.93 12.26
N GLN A 26 -25.87 -1.87 11.48
CA GLN A 26 -26.44 -3.22 11.32
C GLN A 26 -25.69 -4.33 12.09
N ALA A 27 -24.63 -4.00 12.84
CA ALA A 27 -23.73 -5.01 13.42
C ALA A 27 -24.21 -5.66 14.74
N SER A 28 -25.31 -5.21 15.36
CA SER A 28 -25.72 -5.65 16.70
C SER A 28 -26.74 -6.79 16.74
N ILE A 29 -27.20 -7.30 15.58
CA ILE A 29 -28.18 -8.39 15.48
C ILE A 29 -27.65 -9.39 14.46
N SER A 30 -27.36 -10.62 14.88
CA SER A 30 -26.95 -11.71 13.98
C SER A 30 -28.09 -12.71 13.84
N PRO A 31 -28.96 -12.59 12.82
CA PRO A 31 -29.95 -13.62 12.48
C PRO A 31 -29.31 -14.78 11.69
N GLU A 32 -29.98 -15.94 11.62
CA GLU A 32 -29.55 -17.05 10.75
C GLU A 32 -29.40 -16.58 9.29
N GLY A 33 -28.27 -16.89 8.66
CA GLY A 33 -27.87 -16.35 7.35
C GLY A 33 -26.89 -15.16 7.40
N SER A 34 -26.50 -14.71 8.59
CA SER A 34 -25.53 -13.61 8.79
C SER A 34 -24.13 -13.90 8.26
N GLU A 35 -23.72 -15.17 8.11
CA GLU A 35 -22.42 -15.56 7.57
C GLU A 35 -22.23 -15.08 6.13
N MET A 36 -23.27 -15.21 5.30
CA MET A 36 -23.27 -14.77 3.90
C MET A 36 -23.23 -13.25 3.82
N ILE A 37 -23.97 -12.57 4.71
CA ILE A 37 -23.96 -11.11 4.81
C ILE A 37 -22.56 -10.62 5.22
N MET A 38 -21.91 -11.29 6.19
CA MET A 38 -20.57 -10.94 6.65
C MET A 38 -19.51 -11.19 5.56
N ALA A 39 -19.62 -12.28 4.82
CA ALA A 39 -18.75 -12.57 3.67
C ALA A 39 -18.91 -11.51 2.57
N ASP A 40 -20.13 -11.09 2.26
CA ASP A 40 -20.42 -10.05 1.28
C ASP A 40 -19.85 -8.69 1.71
N TRP A 41 -19.95 -8.34 3.00
CA TRP A 41 -19.33 -7.14 3.55
C TRP A 41 -17.81 -7.18 3.53
N MET A 42 -17.21 -8.33 3.86
CA MET A 42 -15.76 -8.52 3.79
C MET A 42 -15.27 -8.40 2.34
N LEU A 43 -15.98 -9.02 1.40
CA LEU A 43 -15.66 -8.95 -0.02
C LEU A 43 -15.82 -7.52 -0.57
N MET A 44 -16.92 -6.85 -0.25
CA MET A 44 -17.19 -5.48 -0.69
C MET A 44 -16.16 -4.48 -0.13
N SER A 45 -15.81 -4.58 1.14
CA SER A 45 -14.77 -3.74 1.74
C SER A 45 -13.40 -4.01 1.12
N PHE A 46 -13.02 -5.29 0.97
CA PHE A 46 -11.78 -5.69 0.31
C PHE A 46 -11.69 -5.16 -1.13
N LEU A 47 -12.72 -5.38 -1.96
CA LEU A 47 -12.75 -4.90 -3.34
C LEU A 47 -12.72 -3.38 -3.42
N SER A 48 -13.39 -2.69 -2.50
CA SER A 48 -13.39 -1.22 -2.45
C SER A 48 -11.99 -0.67 -2.18
N PHE A 49 -11.28 -1.23 -1.19
CA PHE A 49 -9.91 -0.83 -0.88
C PHE A 49 -8.93 -1.22 -1.98
N ALA A 50 -9.01 -2.46 -2.48
CA ALA A 50 -8.16 -2.94 -3.57
C ALA A 50 -8.36 -2.12 -4.85
N GLY A 51 -9.61 -1.81 -5.21
CA GLY A 51 -9.95 -0.99 -6.36
C GLY A 51 -9.43 0.45 -6.22
N ALA A 52 -9.58 1.06 -5.04
CA ALA A 52 -9.04 2.40 -4.78
C ALA A 52 -7.50 2.41 -4.85
N ALA A 53 -6.84 1.43 -4.24
CA ALA A 53 -5.39 1.28 -4.28
C ALA A 53 -4.88 1.09 -5.72
N LEU A 54 -5.55 0.25 -6.51
CA LEU A 54 -5.24 0.04 -7.93
C LEU A 54 -5.41 1.34 -8.73
N ALA A 55 -6.49 2.09 -8.51
CA ALA A 55 -6.73 3.36 -9.20
C ALA A 55 -5.62 4.38 -8.90
N VAL A 56 -5.23 4.54 -7.62
CA VAL A 56 -4.12 5.42 -7.21
C VAL A 56 -2.81 4.95 -7.82
N PHE A 57 -2.55 3.64 -7.81
CA PHE A 57 -1.36 3.06 -8.44
C PHE A 57 -1.29 3.36 -9.94
N LEU A 58 -2.38 3.19 -10.68
CA LEU A 58 -2.44 3.53 -12.11
C LEU A 58 -2.19 5.03 -12.35
N VAL A 59 -2.73 5.91 -11.50
CA VAL A 59 -2.45 7.34 -11.55
C VAL A 59 -0.96 7.62 -11.28
N ALA A 60 -0.35 6.95 -10.30
CA ALA A 60 1.07 7.09 -9.99
C ALA A 60 1.98 6.62 -11.12
N VAL A 61 1.68 5.46 -11.73
CA VAL A 61 2.36 4.94 -12.92
C VAL A 61 2.23 5.94 -14.08
N ARG A 62 1.03 6.43 -14.35
CA ARG A 62 0.79 7.41 -15.43
C ARG A 62 1.52 8.73 -15.21
N ARG A 63 1.66 9.16 -13.95
CA ARG A 63 2.43 10.35 -13.57
C ARG A 63 3.94 10.12 -13.59
N GLY A 64 4.39 8.89 -13.82
CA GLY A 64 5.81 8.54 -13.85
C GLY A 64 6.48 8.60 -12.48
N LEU A 65 5.72 8.46 -11.38
CA LEU A 65 6.26 8.48 -10.02
C LEU A 65 7.24 7.32 -9.75
N PHE A 66 7.18 6.26 -10.57
CA PHE A 66 8.09 5.10 -10.48
C PHE A 66 9.30 5.16 -11.41
N ARG A 67 9.53 6.26 -12.15
CA ARG A 67 10.61 6.35 -13.15
C ARG A 67 12.03 6.22 -12.58
N ASN A 68 12.23 6.47 -11.29
CA ASN A 68 13.55 6.51 -10.66
C ASN A 68 13.71 5.52 -9.50
N MET A 69 12.97 4.40 -9.54
CA MET A 69 13.01 3.39 -8.47
C MET A 69 14.38 2.72 -8.31
N GLU A 70 15.14 2.55 -9.39
CA GLU A 70 16.51 1.99 -9.30
C GLU A 70 17.45 2.90 -8.50
N ALA A 71 17.34 4.22 -8.67
CA ALA A 71 18.14 5.17 -7.90
C ALA A 71 17.77 5.16 -6.40
N ALA A 72 16.49 4.94 -6.07
CA ALA A 72 16.02 4.87 -4.69
C ALA A 72 16.56 3.65 -3.91
N LYS A 73 16.97 2.57 -4.59
CA LYS A 73 17.59 1.39 -3.95
C LYS A 73 18.86 1.77 -3.17
N TYR A 74 19.62 2.71 -3.68
CA TYR A 74 20.91 3.09 -3.10
C TYR A 74 20.77 3.91 -1.82
N TYR A 75 19.58 4.45 -1.52
CA TYR A 75 19.34 5.18 -0.27
C TYR A 75 19.48 4.26 0.95
N LEU A 76 18.92 3.04 0.89
CA LEU A 76 19.03 2.06 1.98
C LEU A 76 20.47 1.57 2.18
N LEU A 77 21.26 1.50 1.11
CA LEU A 77 22.67 1.10 1.17
C LEU A 77 23.61 2.25 1.55
N SER A 78 23.11 3.49 1.56
CA SER A 78 23.88 4.68 1.95
C SER A 78 23.83 4.96 3.45
N VAL A 79 22.94 4.27 4.18
CA VAL A 79 22.90 4.32 5.64
C VAL A 79 24.16 3.62 6.14
N GLN A 80 25.12 4.40 6.63
CA GLN A 80 26.24 3.86 7.37
C GLN A 80 25.75 3.42 8.75
N GLU A 81 25.40 2.14 8.85
CA GLU A 81 25.11 1.52 10.14
C GLU A 81 26.42 1.39 10.93
N PRO A 82 26.43 1.72 12.23
CA PRO A 82 27.57 1.42 13.08
C PRO A 82 27.80 -0.08 13.07
N ASP A 83 29.05 -0.49 12.86
CA ASP A 83 29.40 -1.90 12.89
C ASP A 83 29.38 -2.42 14.34
N TYR A 84 28.26 -3.01 14.72
CA TYR A 84 28.03 -3.60 16.04
C TYR A 84 28.51 -5.06 16.15
N TYR A 85 28.81 -5.70 15.01
CA TYR A 85 29.05 -7.15 14.95
C TYR A 85 30.52 -7.50 14.77
N THR A 86 31.34 -6.58 14.24
CA THR A 86 32.80 -6.79 14.19
C THR A 86 33.40 -6.51 15.57
N PRO A 87 33.98 -7.52 16.24
CA PRO A 87 34.62 -7.33 17.53
C PRO A 87 35.94 -6.56 17.40
N ASP A 88 36.36 -5.89 18.47
CA ASP A 88 37.48 -4.93 18.43
C ASP A 88 38.81 -5.56 17.96
N TRP A 89 39.09 -6.81 18.35
CA TRP A 89 40.28 -7.56 17.91
C TRP A 89 40.35 -7.74 16.38
N ALA A 90 39.21 -7.85 15.70
CA ALA A 90 39.16 -7.98 14.24
C ALA A 90 39.24 -6.63 13.51
N ARG A 91 39.04 -5.51 14.22
CA ARG A 91 39.21 -4.15 13.68
C ARG A 91 40.68 -3.75 13.66
N GLU A 92 41.40 -4.08 14.72
CA GLU A 92 42.83 -3.79 14.91
C GLU A 92 43.70 -4.51 13.85
N GLU A 93 43.46 -5.80 13.60
CA GLU A 93 44.17 -6.55 12.56
C GLU A 93 43.97 -5.97 11.14
N ARG A 94 42.81 -5.34 10.88
CA ARG A 94 42.50 -4.72 9.58
C ARG A 94 43.17 -3.36 9.43
N SER A 95 43.32 -2.58 10.50
CA SER A 95 44.05 -1.30 10.46
C SER A 95 45.56 -1.47 10.31
N ASP A 96 46.10 -2.58 10.81
CA ASP A 96 47.53 -2.88 10.76
C ASP A 96 47.98 -3.46 9.40
N ALA A 97 47.01 -3.85 8.55
CA ALA A 97 47.23 -4.44 7.24
C ALA A 97 47.10 -3.44 6.06
N SER A 98 46.82 -2.15 6.33
CA SER A 98 46.69 -1.06 5.34
C SER A 98 47.84 -0.07 5.42
#